data_AF-A0A6I4SYN3-F1
#
_entry.id   AF-A0A6I4SYN3-F1
#
_cell.length_a   1.000
_cell.length_b   1.000
_cell.length_c   1.000
_cell.angle_alpha   90.00
_cell.angle_beta   90.00
_cell.angle_gamma   90.00
#
_symmetry.space_group_name_H-M   'P 1'
#
loop_
_entity.id
_entity.type
_entity.pdbx_description
1 polymer ?
#
loop_
_entity_poly.entity_id
_entity_poly.type
_entity_poly.pdbx_seq_one_letter_code
_entity_poly.pdbx_strand_id
1 'polypeptide(L)'
;MKRTTGAAALALAFAAQAAFAQDKPAAPEVADHAADTPEAAHEAHEVRLVAEMTELLPGYGGGGFAITTSVPEAQAFFSNGMELGAAFAHSAAKAAMQEAVRLDPACAMCKWGQALVTGPTINFGLDADERAEFYPMVREAARIAARNGTAKEKALTAALVERFRPGDTAARDHAYVLAMQGVQNRYPEDNEIAVLTADAMLVDAFNGWQGDADEDSVLAEVRKTLPLLETVLARAPDHTPAIHFYIHATEVVGEPGKAEPFADKLAGLAPHASHLVHMPAHTWYWVGRYEDAALTNRRAVEIGKANAKRLGMMEHNDAFNLPYHAHNVIYGLGGALMAGDSAVALELARPLIEAANKQDEVADAGAVPSATAQLLMSSGYFAYARFDPAAVAGLAEPDLPYLKAAWHYARGEAAAWDGDAAAVRVEAAAIPDHIADDPKSDDVRSAETMLGVLRGVLEGRVARLEGDLDAAAKAYRTAAEFEESKDFNDFTDPPAFWYPVRRDLAAVLLAQGDAAGAEREAQISLRMRMKDPVAEAILAGARAALGGS
;
A
#
# COMPACT_ATOMS: atom_id res chain seq x y z
N MET A 1 54.07 -28.16 -27.73
CA MET A 1 53.02 -29.21 -27.73
C MET A 1 51.68 -28.55 -27.42
N LYS A 2 50.64 -28.81 -28.24
CA LYS A 2 49.24 -28.27 -28.26
C LYS A 2 49.14 -26.80 -28.78
N ARG A 3 48.70 -26.48 -30.02
CA ARG A 3 47.38 -26.51 -30.72
C ARG A 3 46.30 -25.62 -30.06
N THR A 4 46.10 -24.37 -30.57
CA THR A 4 44.99 -23.84 -31.45
C THR A 4 43.67 -23.61 -30.68
N THR A 5 42.90 -22.51 -30.75
CA THR A 5 42.46 -21.51 -31.77
C THR A 5 42.07 -20.20 -31.00
N GLY A 6 42.06 -18.95 -31.49
CA GLY A 6 41.66 -18.38 -32.78
C GLY A 6 40.41 -17.50 -32.59
N ALA A 7 40.57 -16.23 -32.22
CA ALA A 7 39.49 -15.23 -32.12
C ALA A 7 39.75 -14.10 -33.12
N ALA A 8 38.74 -13.76 -33.92
CA ALA A 8 38.76 -12.68 -34.90
C ALA A 8 37.68 -11.65 -34.53
N ALA A 9 38.08 -10.40 -34.36
CA ALA A 9 37.22 -9.24 -34.42
C ALA A 9 37.93 -8.17 -35.24
N LEU A 10 37.30 -7.73 -36.33
CA LEU A 10 37.80 -6.69 -37.21
C LEU A 10 36.68 -5.69 -37.56
N ALA A 11 36.98 -4.43 -37.28
CA ALA A 11 36.80 -3.27 -38.17
C ALA A 11 35.39 -2.64 -38.30
N LEU A 12 35.20 -1.37 -37.88
CA LEU A 12 35.60 -0.06 -38.47
C LEU A 12 34.53 0.53 -39.41
N ALA A 13 33.99 1.70 -39.07
CA ALA A 13 33.54 2.78 -39.98
C ALA A 13 33.23 4.03 -39.12
N PHE A 14 34.04 5.09 -39.15
CA PHE A 14 34.12 6.23 -40.08
C PHE A 14 33.16 7.40 -39.79
N ALA A 15 33.75 8.58 -39.67
CA ALA A 15 33.16 9.90 -39.41
C ALA A 15 32.97 10.71 -40.70
N ALA A 16 32.01 11.66 -40.71
CA ALA A 16 32.22 13.08 -41.07
C ALA A 16 30.92 13.93 -41.14
N GLN A 17 30.99 15.07 -40.44
CA GLN A 17 30.41 16.43 -40.58
C GLN A 17 29.92 16.90 -41.99
N ALA A 18 29.10 17.94 -42.25
CA ALA A 18 28.39 19.00 -41.49
C ALA A 18 27.49 19.87 -42.45
N ALA A 19 26.51 20.61 -41.86
CA ALA A 19 25.93 21.94 -42.23
C ALA A 19 25.07 22.11 -43.52
N PHE A 20 24.08 23.01 -43.71
CA PHE A 20 23.64 24.29 -43.11
C PHE A 20 22.12 24.58 -43.40
N ALA A 21 21.47 25.33 -42.48
CA ALA A 21 20.46 26.41 -42.61
C ALA A 21 19.14 26.35 -43.46
N GLN A 22 18.05 26.68 -42.75
CA GLN A 22 16.87 27.53 -43.05
C GLN A 22 15.94 27.23 -44.25
N ASP A 23 14.68 26.89 -43.94
CA ASP A 23 13.53 27.76 -44.24
C ASP A 23 12.29 27.38 -43.39
N LYS A 24 11.67 28.38 -42.76
CA LYS A 24 10.37 28.27 -42.05
C LYS A 24 9.23 28.36 -43.05
N PRO A 25 8.16 27.56 -42.89
CA PRO A 25 6.81 28.04 -43.10
C PRO A 25 6.03 28.11 -41.79
N ALA A 26 5.07 29.02 -41.75
CA ALA A 26 4.27 29.41 -40.61
C ALA A 26 3.46 28.24 -40.00
N ALA A 27 3.41 28.22 -38.67
CA ALA A 27 2.55 27.35 -37.88
C ALA A 27 1.08 27.78 -38.01
N PRO A 28 0.12 26.84 -38.13
CA PRO A 28 -1.23 27.06 -37.66
C PRO A 28 -1.28 26.86 -36.14
N GLU A 29 -2.05 27.71 -35.45
CA GLU A 29 -2.41 27.59 -34.04
C GLU A 29 -2.91 26.18 -33.73
N VAL A 30 -2.25 25.50 -32.80
CA VAL A 30 -2.78 24.30 -32.15
C VAL A 30 -3.08 24.70 -30.72
N ALA A 31 -4.36 24.59 -30.37
CA ALA A 31 -4.89 24.80 -29.04
C ALA A 31 -4.15 23.92 -28.03
N ASP A 32 -3.79 24.55 -26.92
CA ASP A 32 -3.21 23.94 -25.74
C ASP A 32 -4.25 22.99 -25.12
N HIS A 33 -4.02 21.69 -25.26
CA HIS A 33 -4.68 20.66 -24.47
C HIS A 33 -3.59 19.88 -23.76
N ALA A 34 -3.21 20.39 -22.59
CA ALA A 34 -2.54 19.59 -21.57
C ALA A 34 -3.38 18.34 -21.33
N ALA A 35 -2.75 17.17 -21.46
CA ALA A 35 -3.32 15.93 -21.01
C ALA A 35 -3.30 15.94 -19.48
N ASP A 36 -4.44 16.21 -18.86
CA ASP A 36 -4.64 16.08 -17.43
C ASP A 36 -4.39 14.62 -17.02
N THR A 37 -3.41 14.41 -16.15
CA THR A 37 -3.24 13.14 -15.44
C THR A 37 -4.31 13.04 -14.33
N PRO A 38 -4.75 11.83 -13.93
CA PRO A 38 -5.73 11.65 -12.86
C PRO A 38 -5.30 12.24 -11.50
N GLU A 39 -3.99 12.40 -11.32
CA GLU A 39 -3.34 13.00 -10.14
C GLU A 39 -3.56 14.52 -10.08
N ALA A 40 -3.39 15.20 -11.23
CA ALA A 40 -3.64 16.64 -11.36
C ALA A 40 -5.14 17.00 -11.23
N ALA A 41 -6.03 16.10 -11.66
CA ALA A 41 -7.48 16.30 -11.52
C ALA A 41 -7.97 16.15 -10.07
N HIS A 42 -7.35 15.28 -9.27
CA HIS A 42 -7.61 15.18 -7.82
C HIS A 42 -7.09 16.40 -7.07
N GLU A 43 -5.87 16.87 -7.39
CA GLU A 43 -5.31 18.09 -6.81
C GLU A 43 -6.14 19.35 -7.13
N ALA A 44 -6.58 19.52 -8.38
CA ALA A 44 -7.36 20.67 -8.79
C ALA A 44 -8.73 20.77 -8.08
N HIS A 45 -9.29 19.64 -7.66
CA HIS A 45 -10.50 19.60 -6.84
C HIS A 45 -10.20 19.78 -5.34
N GLU A 46 -9.04 19.33 -4.84
CA GLU A 46 -8.60 19.49 -3.44
C GLU A 46 -8.22 20.94 -3.09
N VAL A 47 -7.57 21.68 -3.98
CA VAL A 47 -7.15 23.08 -3.73
C VAL A 47 -8.36 24.00 -3.43
N ARG A 48 -9.57 23.63 -3.85
CA ARG A 48 -10.77 24.46 -3.72
C ARG A 48 -11.58 24.22 -2.44
N LEU A 49 -11.28 23.20 -1.64
CA LEU A 49 -12.03 22.82 -0.43
C LEU A 49 -11.18 22.83 0.85
N VAL A 50 -10.21 23.74 0.98
CA VAL A 50 -9.63 24.00 2.30
C VAL A 50 -10.49 25.02 3.04
N ALA A 51 -11.60 24.55 3.59
CA ALA A 51 -12.35 25.32 4.57
C ALA A 51 -11.42 25.68 5.74
N GLU A 52 -11.51 26.92 6.25
CA GLU A 52 -10.81 27.34 7.47
C GLU A 52 -11.09 26.33 8.59
N MET A 53 -10.08 25.60 9.05
CA MET A 53 -10.24 24.69 10.18
C MET A 53 -10.33 25.54 11.46
N THR A 54 -11.55 25.71 11.95
CA THR A 54 -11.83 26.53 13.15
C THR A 54 -11.87 25.70 14.44
N GLU A 55 -11.81 24.37 14.34
CA GLU A 55 -11.92 23.44 15.48
C GLU A 55 -10.83 22.37 15.43
N LEU A 56 -10.32 22.00 16.61
CA LEU A 56 -9.38 20.87 16.78
C LEU A 56 -10.09 19.54 16.56
N LEU A 57 -9.41 18.57 15.95
CA LEU A 57 -9.97 17.25 15.69
C LEU A 57 -9.43 16.23 16.72
N PRO A 58 -10.24 15.78 17.70
CA PRO A 58 -9.80 14.83 18.71
C PRO A 58 -9.81 13.38 18.18
N GLY A 59 -9.09 12.49 18.86
CA GLY A 59 -9.15 11.05 18.62
C GLY A 59 -8.26 10.55 17.46
N TYR A 60 -7.24 11.33 17.08
CA TYR A 60 -6.25 10.96 16.06
C TYR A 60 -4.94 10.43 16.67
N GLY A 61 -4.94 10.08 17.95
CA GLY A 61 -3.77 9.62 18.68
C GLY A 61 -3.09 10.74 19.48
N GLY A 62 -1.82 10.53 19.82
CA GLY A 62 -0.96 11.53 20.44
C GLY A 62 0.16 11.98 19.50
N GLY A 63 0.82 13.07 19.87
CA GLY A 63 1.99 13.59 19.18
C GLY A 63 2.26 15.04 19.52
N GLY A 64 3.32 15.57 18.91
CA GLY A 64 3.70 16.97 19.05
C GLY A 64 4.45 17.26 20.35
N PHE A 65 4.89 18.51 20.47
CA PHE A 65 5.74 18.96 21.57
C PHE A 65 5.55 20.45 21.82
N ALA A 66 6.04 20.93 22.97
CA ALA A 66 6.00 22.34 23.29
C ALA A 66 6.89 23.14 22.33
N ILE A 67 6.35 24.22 21.77
CA ILE A 67 7.03 25.13 20.84
C ILE A 67 7.16 26.53 21.42
N THR A 68 8.09 27.31 20.88
CA THR A 68 8.26 28.73 21.19
C THR A 68 7.14 29.53 20.52
N THR A 69 6.04 29.69 21.26
CA THR A 69 4.94 30.61 20.94
C THR A 69 4.39 31.20 22.25
N SER A 70 3.80 32.39 22.14
CA SER A 70 3.03 33.00 23.23
C SER A 70 1.52 32.91 23.02
N VAL A 71 1.09 32.28 21.91
CA VAL A 71 -0.32 32.11 21.52
C VAL A 71 -0.72 30.67 21.81
N PRO A 72 -1.47 30.41 22.91
CA PRO A 72 -1.85 29.05 23.31
C PRO A 72 -2.61 28.29 22.23
N GLU A 73 -3.46 28.99 21.47
CA GLU A 73 -4.22 28.41 20.37
C GLU A 73 -3.31 27.94 19.24
N ALA A 74 -2.24 28.66 18.92
CA ALA A 74 -1.27 28.24 17.91
C ALA A 74 -0.53 26.96 18.33
N GLN A 75 -0.18 26.82 19.62
CA GLN A 75 0.37 25.58 20.17
C GLN A 75 -0.63 24.42 20.03
N ALA A 76 -1.92 24.66 20.31
CA ALA A 76 -2.95 23.62 20.23
C ALA A 76 -3.15 23.12 18.79
N PHE A 77 -3.23 24.02 17.82
CA PHE A 77 -3.32 23.66 16.40
C PHE A 77 -2.03 23.01 15.88
N PHE A 78 -0.86 23.43 16.33
CA PHE A 78 0.40 22.73 16.02
C PHE A 78 0.40 21.30 16.54
N SER A 79 0.04 21.09 17.81
CA SER A 79 -0.03 19.75 18.42
C SER A 79 -1.03 18.86 17.67
N ASN A 80 -2.22 19.37 17.37
CA ASN A 80 -3.22 18.62 16.62
C ASN A 80 -2.77 18.34 15.17
N GLY A 81 -2.07 19.28 14.52
CA GLY A 81 -1.47 19.05 13.21
C GLY A 81 -0.42 17.93 13.23
N MET A 82 0.38 17.81 14.30
CA MET A 82 1.34 16.71 14.46
C MET A 82 0.64 15.37 14.65
N GLU A 83 -0.42 15.31 15.48
CA GLU A 83 -1.25 14.12 15.67
C GLU A 83 -1.87 13.67 14.34
N LEU A 84 -2.53 14.60 13.63
CA LEU A 84 -3.16 14.36 12.33
C LEU A 84 -2.15 13.94 11.27
N GLY A 85 -0.97 14.58 11.26
CA GLY A 85 0.11 14.24 10.35
C GLY A 85 0.64 12.83 10.58
N ALA A 86 0.90 12.44 11.84
CA ALA A 86 1.32 11.09 12.17
C ALA A 86 0.23 10.03 11.94
N ALA A 87 -1.04 10.45 11.91
CA ALA A 87 -2.19 9.60 11.58
C ALA A 87 -2.52 9.55 10.07
N PHE A 88 -1.72 10.20 9.22
CA PHE A 88 -1.95 10.33 7.77
C PHE A 88 -3.32 10.93 7.41
N ALA A 89 -3.85 11.80 8.28
CA ALA A 89 -5.01 12.65 7.97
C ALA A 89 -4.54 13.93 7.25
N HIS A 90 -3.91 13.79 6.08
CA HIS A 90 -3.11 14.85 5.42
C HIS A 90 -3.82 16.19 5.28
N SER A 91 -5.01 16.22 4.65
CA SER A 91 -5.72 17.47 4.39
C SER A 91 -6.11 18.18 5.71
N ALA A 92 -6.49 17.40 6.74
CA ALA A 92 -6.76 17.93 8.07
C ALA A 92 -5.49 18.43 8.78
N ALA A 93 -4.37 17.71 8.65
CA ALA A 93 -3.08 18.13 9.21
C ALA A 93 -2.59 19.44 8.58
N LYS A 94 -2.70 19.56 7.25
CA LYS A 94 -2.38 20.79 6.49
C LYS A 94 -3.24 21.96 6.97
N ALA A 95 -4.55 21.77 7.10
CA ALA A 95 -5.47 22.80 7.58
C ALA A 95 -5.18 23.22 9.04
N ALA A 96 -4.86 22.27 9.92
CA ALA A 96 -4.44 22.54 11.30
C ALA A 96 -3.18 23.41 11.35
N MET A 97 -2.17 23.07 10.56
CA MET A 97 -0.90 23.80 10.53
C MET A 97 -1.06 25.19 9.91
N GLN A 98 -1.90 25.33 8.87
CA GLN A 98 -2.26 26.64 8.31
C GLN A 98 -2.91 27.55 9.36
N GLU A 99 -3.81 27.00 10.17
CA GLU A 99 -4.45 27.76 11.25
C GLU A 99 -3.45 28.15 12.34
N ALA A 100 -2.53 27.25 12.72
CA ALA A 100 -1.44 27.59 13.64
C ALA A 100 -0.58 28.75 13.12
N VAL A 101 -0.27 28.76 11.81
CA VAL A 101 0.47 29.86 11.15
C VAL A 101 -0.35 31.15 11.08
N ARG A 102 -1.67 31.06 10.85
CA ARG A 102 -2.57 32.23 10.85
C ARG A 102 -2.63 32.89 12.22
N LEU A 103 -2.72 32.09 13.28
CA LEU A 103 -2.80 32.53 14.67
C LEU A 103 -1.48 33.13 15.18
N ASP A 104 -0.34 32.52 14.84
CA ASP A 104 0.98 33.05 15.16
C ASP A 104 1.92 33.04 13.94
N PRO A 105 1.89 34.08 13.10
CA PRO A 105 2.78 34.19 11.94
C PRO A 105 4.27 34.29 12.31
N ALA A 106 4.62 34.54 13.58
CA ALA A 106 5.99 34.58 14.07
C ALA A 106 6.45 33.24 14.69
N CYS A 107 5.58 32.22 14.70
CA CYS A 107 5.90 30.88 15.19
C CYS A 107 6.74 30.11 14.16
N ALA A 108 8.01 29.84 14.49
CA ALA A 108 8.89 29.06 13.62
C ALA A 108 8.37 27.63 13.41
N MET A 109 7.94 26.98 14.49
CA MET A 109 7.53 25.58 14.44
C MET A 109 6.18 25.37 13.77
N CYS A 110 5.29 26.37 13.76
CA CYS A 110 4.03 26.32 13.03
C CYS A 110 4.29 26.27 11.51
N LYS A 111 5.21 27.11 11.01
CA LYS A 111 5.65 27.08 9.59
C LYS A 111 6.41 25.81 9.25
N TRP A 112 7.30 25.36 10.14
CA TRP A 112 8.00 24.08 9.99
C TRP A 112 7.02 22.91 9.93
N GLY A 113 6.02 22.91 10.80
CA GLY A 113 4.99 21.87 10.88
C GLY A 113 4.13 21.84 9.62
N GLN A 114 3.74 23.01 9.09
CA GLN A 114 3.01 23.11 7.83
C GLN A 114 3.77 22.49 6.66
N ALA A 115 5.06 22.79 6.54
CA ALA A 115 5.90 22.17 5.52
C ALA A 115 6.10 20.67 5.78
N LEU A 116 6.33 20.25 7.04
CA LEU A 116 6.52 18.84 7.40
C LEU A 116 5.31 17.98 7.00
N VAL A 117 4.10 18.36 7.39
CA VAL A 117 2.88 17.57 7.11
C VAL A 117 2.44 17.61 5.65
N THR A 118 3.04 18.51 4.86
CA THR A 118 2.88 18.55 3.40
C THR A 118 3.99 17.81 2.66
N GLY A 119 5.07 17.44 3.37
CA GLY A 119 6.19 16.70 2.80
C GLY A 119 5.85 15.24 2.46
N PRO A 120 6.84 14.51 1.91
CA PRO A 120 6.67 13.10 1.56
C PRO A 120 6.41 12.25 2.80
N THR A 121 5.67 11.16 2.59
CA THR A 121 5.49 10.08 3.57
C THR A 121 6.00 8.76 3.01
N ILE A 122 5.94 7.70 3.81
CA ILE A 122 6.27 6.34 3.35
C ILE A 122 5.35 5.89 2.20
N ASN A 123 4.15 6.47 2.10
CA ASN A 123 3.11 6.07 1.15
C ASN A 123 3.09 6.91 -0.14
N PHE A 124 3.62 8.13 -0.14
CA PHE A 124 3.68 8.98 -1.33
C PHE A 124 4.79 10.03 -1.25
N GLY A 125 5.36 10.34 -2.42
CA GLY A 125 6.39 11.34 -2.59
C GLY A 125 5.85 12.77 -2.71
N LEU A 126 6.77 13.70 -2.97
CA LEU A 126 6.48 15.06 -3.41
C LEU A 126 7.57 15.40 -4.43
N ASP A 127 7.20 15.86 -5.61
CA ASP A 127 8.14 16.13 -6.70
C ASP A 127 9.01 17.37 -6.40
N ALA A 128 9.95 17.66 -7.31
CA ALA A 128 10.90 18.74 -7.10
C ALA A 128 10.26 20.13 -7.15
N ASP A 129 9.24 20.32 -7.99
CA ASP A 129 8.56 21.61 -8.19
C ASP A 129 7.61 21.88 -7.02
N GLU A 130 6.82 20.89 -6.61
CA GLU A 130 5.99 20.92 -5.41
C GLU A 130 6.81 21.22 -4.14
N ARG A 131 7.96 20.55 -3.95
CA ARG A 131 8.88 20.86 -2.83
C ARG A 131 9.41 22.28 -2.91
N ALA A 132 9.70 22.78 -4.11
CA ALA A 132 10.23 24.13 -4.29
C ALA A 132 9.26 25.21 -3.82
N GLU A 133 7.94 24.97 -3.88
CA GLU A 133 6.91 25.89 -3.38
C GLU A 133 7.00 26.11 -1.86
N PHE A 134 7.34 25.06 -1.10
CA PHE A 134 7.45 25.12 0.36
C PHE A 134 8.83 25.58 0.85
N TYR A 135 9.86 25.54 0.00
CA TYR A 135 11.22 25.93 0.39
C TYR A 135 11.36 27.33 1.01
N PRO A 136 10.70 28.40 0.49
CA PRO A 136 10.71 29.71 1.13
C PRO A 136 10.15 29.70 2.56
N MET A 137 9.09 28.92 2.81
CA MET A 137 8.47 28.79 4.12
C MET A 137 9.41 28.10 5.11
N VAL A 138 10.04 27.01 4.70
CA VAL A 138 11.02 26.27 5.53
C VAL A 138 12.23 27.14 5.89
N ARG A 139 12.71 27.93 4.93
CA ARG A 139 13.80 28.89 5.19
C ARG A 139 13.40 30.01 6.15
N GLU A 140 12.16 30.48 6.08
CA GLU A 140 11.66 31.49 7.01
C GLU A 140 11.49 30.91 8.42
N ALA A 141 10.98 29.69 8.55
CA ALA A 141 10.95 28.97 9.82
C ALA A 141 12.34 28.89 10.46
N ALA A 142 13.37 28.49 9.69
CA ALA A 142 14.75 28.44 10.17
C ALA A 142 15.29 29.83 10.59
N ARG A 143 14.94 30.90 9.85
CA ARG A 143 15.33 32.28 10.20
C ARG A 143 14.72 32.74 11.51
N ILE A 144 13.44 32.46 11.73
CA ILE A 144 12.72 32.81 12.97
C ILE A 144 13.31 32.02 14.14
N ALA A 145 13.49 30.70 13.97
CA ALA A 145 14.08 29.84 14.99
C ALA A 145 15.50 30.28 15.36
N ALA A 146 16.31 30.72 14.39
CA ALA A 146 17.66 31.23 14.65
C ALA A 146 17.67 32.43 15.62
N ARG A 147 16.67 33.32 15.53
CA ARG A 147 16.55 34.51 16.39
C ARG A 147 16.05 34.16 17.79
N ASN A 148 14.93 33.44 17.87
CA ASN A 148 14.15 33.33 19.11
C ASN A 148 13.85 31.89 19.55
N GLY A 149 14.18 30.88 18.74
CA GLY A 149 13.86 29.48 19.03
C GLY A 149 14.82 28.81 20.00
N THR A 150 14.38 27.67 20.54
CA THR A 150 15.21 26.80 21.37
C THR A 150 16.30 26.10 20.55
N ALA A 151 17.27 25.45 21.21
CA ALA A 151 18.27 24.65 20.51
C ALA A 151 17.66 23.46 19.74
N LYS A 152 16.54 22.90 20.21
CA LYS A 152 15.80 21.82 19.53
C LYS A 152 15.17 22.34 18.24
N GLU A 153 14.46 23.46 18.32
CA GLU A 153 13.79 24.08 17.16
C GLU A 153 14.78 24.53 16.09
N LYS A 154 15.93 25.09 16.48
CA LYS A 154 17.01 25.44 15.54
C LYS A 154 17.54 24.20 14.80
N ALA A 155 17.66 23.07 15.49
CA ALA A 155 18.13 21.83 14.88
C ALA A 155 17.09 21.22 13.93
N LEU A 156 15.82 21.14 14.34
CA LEU A 156 14.73 20.60 13.52
C LEU A 156 14.46 21.45 12.26
N THR A 157 14.47 22.77 12.40
CA THR A 157 14.29 23.68 11.25
C THR A 157 15.47 23.62 10.29
N ALA A 158 16.71 23.51 10.80
CA ALA A 158 17.88 23.32 9.96
C ALA A 158 17.85 21.98 9.20
N ALA A 159 17.40 20.90 9.84
CA ALA A 159 17.23 19.61 9.17
C ALA A 159 16.19 19.71 8.03
N LEU A 160 15.00 20.25 8.30
CA LEU A 160 13.94 20.31 7.29
C LEU A 160 14.32 21.15 6.04
N VAL A 161 15.21 22.15 6.20
CA VAL A 161 15.77 22.89 5.06
C VAL A 161 16.45 21.95 4.05
N GLU A 162 17.11 20.88 4.50
CA GLU A 162 17.77 19.94 3.59
C GLU A 162 16.78 19.16 2.72
N ARG A 163 15.62 18.75 3.27
CA ARG A 163 14.57 18.02 2.54
C ARG A 163 13.92 18.85 1.43
N PHE A 164 13.68 20.13 1.69
CA PHE A 164 12.95 21.02 0.78
C PHE A 164 13.86 21.86 -0.12
N ARG A 165 15.18 21.80 0.07
CA ARG A 165 16.10 22.54 -0.79
C ARG A 165 15.98 22.03 -2.24
N PRO A 166 15.91 22.92 -3.25
CA PRO A 166 15.79 22.51 -4.64
C PRO A 166 16.88 21.51 -5.09
N GLY A 167 16.49 20.57 -5.94
CA GLY A 167 17.35 19.54 -6.51
C GLY A 167 16.69 18.18 -6.49
N ASP A 168 17.51 17.15 -6.70
CA ASP A 168 17.10 15.74 -6.69
C ASP A 168 16.44 15.34 -5.36
N THR A 169 15.18 14.91 -5.41
CA THR A 169 14.34 14.67 -4.22
C THR A 169 14.87 13.55 -3.35
N ALA A 170 15.34 12.45 -3.94
CA ALA A 170 15.94 11.32 -3.23
C ALA A 170 17.21 11.76 -2.47
N ALA A 171 18.12 12.49 -3.12
CA ALA A 171 19.30 13.03 -2.46
C ALA A 171 18.96 14.02 -1.32
N ARG A 172 17.81 14.72 -1.41
CA ARG A 172 17.33 15.64 -0.36
C ARG A 172 16.72 14.90 0.82
N ASP A 173 15.98 13.83 0.58
CA ASP A 173 15.49 12.95 1.65
C ASP A 173 16.64 12.28 2.38
N HIS A 174 17.64 11.78 1.66
CA HIS A 174 18.85 11.24 2.28
C HIS A 174 19.60 12.28 3.13
N ALA A 175 19.76 13.51 2.62
CA ALA A 175 20.38 14.60 3.38
C ALA A 175 19.58 14.95 4.65
N TYR A 176 18.25 14.91 4.58
CA TYR A 176 17.38 15.09 5.74
C TYR A 176 17.53 13.97 6.77
N VAL A 177 17.65 12.71 6.34
CA VAL A 177 17.94 11.58 7.24
C VAL A 177 19.24 11.82 8.00
N LEU A 178 20.33 12.17 7.30
CA LEU A 178 21.62 12.45 7.94
C LEU A 178 21.51 13.61 8.95
N ALA A 179 20.78 14.66 8.61
CA ALA A 179 20.53 15.78 9.52
C ALA A 179 19.74 15.33 10.76
N MET A 180 18.65 14.57 10.57
CA MET A 180 17.80 14.07 11.64
C MET A 180 18.52 13.07 12.56
N GLN A 181 19.37 12.19 12.02
CA GLN A 181 20.26 11.34 12.82
C GLN A 181 21.20 12.18 13.69
N GLY A 182 21.72 13.30 13.16
CA GLY A 182 22.47 14.28 13.94
C GLY A 182 21.65 14.91 15.08
N VAL A 183 20.37 15.21 14.83
CA VAL A 183 19.44 15.70 15.87
C VAL A 183 19.16 14.62 16.91
N GLN A 184 18.88 13.38 16.51
CA GLN A 184 18.65 12.24 17.40
C GLN A 184 19.84 11.98 18.32
N ASN A 185 21.07 12.03 17.80
CA ASN A 185 22.28 11.87 18.59
C ASN A 185 22.43 12.95 19.68
N ARG A 186 21.89 14.15 19.44
CA ARG A 186 21.90 15.26 20.41
C ARG A 186 20.78 15.15 21.45
N TYR A 187 19.66 14.53 21.09
CA TYR A 187 18.47 14.41 21.93
C TYR A 187 17.97 12.95 22.02
N PRO A 188 18.78 12.00 22.53
CA PRO A 188 18.44 10.58 22.52
C PRO A 188 17.22 10.22 23.39
N GLU A 189 16.89 11.09 24.36
CA GLU A 189 15.77 10.91 25.28
C GLU A 189 14.43 11.47 24.76
N ASP A 190 14.43 12.14 23.61
CA ASP A 190 13.23 12.79 23.06
C ASP A 190 12.50 11.83 22.11
N ASN A 191 11.31 11.38 22.52
CA ASN A 191 10.52 10.41 21.74
C ASN A 191 10.11 10.96 20.37
N GLU A 192 9.74 12.24 20.28
CA GLU A 192 9.29 12.85 19.03
C GLU A 192 10.44 12.95 18.03
N ILE A 193 11.67 13.25 18.49
CA ILE A 193 12.84 13.27 17.61
C ILE A 193 13.17 11.86 17.10
N ALA A 194 13.08 10.84 17.96
CA ALA A 194 13.33 9.46 17.57
C ALA A 194 12.33 8.98 16.51
N VAL A 195 11.04 9.28 16.71
CA VAL A 195 9.97 8.99 15.74
C VAL A 195 10.17 9.74 14.43
N LEU A 196 10.41 11.05 14.46
CA LEU A 196 10.64 11.84 13.23
C LEU A 196 11.88 11.37 12.46
N THR A 197 12.89 10.85 13.18
CA THR A 197 14.09 10.27 12.56
C THR A 197 13.76 8.93 11.91
N ALA A 198 13.00 8.07 12.59
CA ALA A 198 12.57 6.79 12.04
C ALA A 198 11.68 6.99 10.80
N ASP A 199 10.71 7.91 10.86
CA ASP A 199 9.88 8.32 9.71
C ASP A 199 10.74 8.77 8.52
N ALA A 200 11.70 9.68 8.75
CA ALA A 200 12.63 10.12 7.70
C ALA A 200 13.40 8.96 7.06
N MET A 201 13.87 8.02 7.87
CA MET A 201 14.60 6.84 7.41
C MET A 201 13.71 5.87 6.62
N LEU A 202 12.44 5.71 7.01
CA LEU A 202 11.48 4.89 6.27
C LEU A 202 11.21 5.49 4.89
N VAL A 203 10.97 6.80 4.81
CA VAL A 203 10.79 7.51 3.53
C VAL A 203 12.00 7.32 2.61
N ASP A 204 13.22 7.52 3.12
CA ASP A 204 14.46 7.36 2.34
C ASP A 204 14.68 5.91 1.88
N ALA A 205 14.37 4.93 2.74
CA ALA A 205 14.48 3.52 2.37
C ALA A 205 13.51 3.14 1.24
N PHE A 206 12.26 3.63 1.30
CA PHE A 206 11.24 3.37 0.27
C PHE A 206 11.54 4.09 -1.05
N ASN A 207 12.18 5.25 -1.02
CA ASN A 207 12.75 5.87 -2.23
C ASN A 207 13.77 4.93 -2.90
N GLY A 208 14.47 4.10 -2.11
CA GLY A 208 15.38 3.08 -2.63
C GLY A 208 14.66 2.04 -3.51
N TRP A 209 13.48 1.57 -3.11
CA TRP A 209 12.65 0.67 -3.93
C TRP A 209 12.12 1.34 -5.20
N GLN A 210 11.82 2.63 -5.15
CA GLN A 210 11.42 3.40 -6.33
C GLN A 210 12.59 3.67 -7.29
N GLY A 211 13.83 3.52 -6.80
CA GLY A 211 15.05 3.58 -7.61
C GLY A 211 15.57 2.19 -7.99
N ASP A 212 16.89 2.11 -8.24
CA ASP A 212 17.56 0.87 -8.64
C ASP A 212 18.19 0.12 -7.44
N ALA A 213 17.79 0.41 -6.20
CA ALA A 213 18.36 -0.25 -5.03
C ALA A 213 17.89 -1.71 -4.94
N ASP A 214 18.80 -2.61 -4.58
CA ASP A 214 18.41 -3.99 -4.32
C ASP A 214 17.58 -4.10 -3.03
N GLU A 215 16.71 -5.10 -3.00
CA GLU A 215 15.76 -5.32 -1.92
C GLU A 215 16.44 -5.51 -0.55
N ASP A 216 17.55 -6.26 -0.50
CA ASP A 216 18.30 -6.50 0.74
C ASP A 216 18.83 -5.19 1.34
N SER A 217 19.31 -4.27 0.50
CA SER A 217 19.75 -2.94 0.93
C SER A 217 18.61 -2.13 1.53
N VAL A 218 17.43 -2.12 0.92
CA VAL A 218 16.25 -1.41 1.44
C VAL A 218 15.80 -2.01 2.78
N LEU A 219 15.68 -3.34 2.87
CA LEU A 219 15.33 -4.04 4.10
C LEU A 219 16.34 -3.77 5.23
N ALA A 220 17.63 -3.63 4.90
CA ALA A 220 18.66 -3.28 5.86
C ALA A 220 18.48 -1.85 6.41
N GLU A 221 18.10 -0.87 5.58
CA GLU A 221 17.80 0.49 6.04
C GLU A 221 16.55 0.55 6.92
N VAL A 222 15.46 -0.11 6.51
CA VAL A 222 14.23 -0.21 7.32
C VAL A 222 14.54 -0.83 8.69
N ARG A 223 15.34 -1.90 8.72
CA ARG A 223 15.72 -2.58 9.97
C ARG A 223 16.48 -1.68 10.95
N LYS A 224 17.19 -0.66 10.48
CA LYS A 224 17.87 0.32 11.35
C LYS A 224 16.91 1.25 12.10
N THR A 225 15.65 1.34 11.67
CA THR A 225 14.63 2.15 12.35
C THR A 225 14.10 1.47 13.62
N LEU A 226 14.13 0.13 13.67
CA LEU A 226 13.55 -0.64 14.78
C LEU A 226 14.11 -0.24 16.15
N PRO A 227 15.43 -0.11 16.37
CA PRO A 227 15.95 0.26 17.70
C PRO A 227 15.48 1.65 18.18
N LEU A 228 15.25 2.60 17.26
CA LEU A 228 14.71 3.92 17.61
C LEU A 228 13.26 3.78 18.10
N LEU A 229 12.43 3.06 17.34
CA LEU A 229 11.03 2.84 17.64
C LEU A 229 10.84 1.99 18.91
N GLU A 230 11.61 0.91 19.06
CA GLU A 230 11.60 0.05 20.25
C GLU A 230 12.00 0.82 21.52
N THR A 231 12.97 1.74 21.41
CA THR A 231 13.36 2.61 22.53
C THR A 231 12.20 3.53 22.96
N VAL A 232 11.48 4.12 21.99
CA VAL A 232 10.30 4.94 22.29
C VAL A 232 9.20 4.10 22.92
N LEU A 233 8.89 2.93 22.34
CA LEU A 233 7.83 2.04 22.83
C LEU A 233 8.14 1.46 24.22
N ALA A 234 9.42 1.28 24.57
CA ALA A 234 9.82 0.90 25.92
C ALA A 234 9.55 2.00 26.96
N ARG A 235 9.68 3.28 26.57
CA ARG A 235 9.41 4.44 27.46
C ARG A 235 7.95 4.85 27.48
N ALA A 236 7.30 4.79 26.33
CA ALA A 236 5.95 5.28 26.06
C ALA A 236 5.21 4.26 25.17
N PRO A 237 4.72 3.15 25.75
CA PRO A 237 4.13 2.04 25.01
C PRO A 237 2.79 2.36 24.30
N ASP A 238 2.23 3.54 24.56
CA ASP A 238 0.99 4.04 23.96
C ASP A 238 1.25 5.23 23.01
N HIS A 239 2.52 5.47 22.63
CA HIS A 239 2.91 6.56 21.72
C HIS A 239 2.50 6.23 20.29
N THR A 240 1.33 6.72 19.85
CA THR A 240 0.71 6.29 18.58
C THR A 240 1.59 6.45 17.33
N PRO A 241 2.38 7.53 17.13
CA PRO A 241 3.32 7.60 16.01
C PRO A 241 4.36 6.48 16.03
N ALA A 242 4.86 6.10 17.20
CA ALA A 242 5.88 5.05 17.31
C ALA A 242 5.27 3.68 17.02
N ILE A 243 4.04 3.42 17.48
CA ILE A 243 3.31 2.20 17.15
C ILE A 243 3.06 2.12 15.63
N HIS A 244 2.57 3.21 15.03
CA HIS A 244 2.30 3.29 13.59
C HIS A 244 3.53 2.90 12.76
N PHE A 245 4.65 3.60 12.95
CA PHE A 245 5.86 3.32 12.17
C PHE A 245 6.52 1.98 12.54
N TYR A 246 6.33 1.47 13.76
CA TYR A 246 6.82 0.15 14.14
C TYR A 246 6.05 -0.98 13.44
N ILE A 247 4.73 -0.82 13.25
CA ILE A 247 3.95 -1.76 12.45
C ILE A 247 4.50 -1.82 11.02
N HIS A 248 4.62 -0.68 10.34
CA HIS A 248 5.21 -0.64 8.99
C HIS A 248 6.60 -1.25 8.94
N ALA A 249 7.50 -0.83 9.84
CA ALA A 249 8.88 -1.31 9.83
C ALA A 249 8.98 -2.82 10.08
N THR A 250 8.17 -3.37 10.98
CA THR A 250 8.20 -4.80 11.31
C THR A 250 7.54 -5.66 10.24
N GLU A 251 6.47 -5.18 9.61
CA GLU A 251 5.87 -5.84 8.45
C GLU A 251 6.87 -5.96 7.30
N VAL A 252 7.46 -4.82 6.90
CA VAL A 252 8.39 -4.74 5.76
C VAL A 252 9.60 -5.66 5.93
N VAL A 253 10.17 -5.73 7.14
CA VAL A 253 11.35 -6.59 7.39
C VAL A 253 10.99 -8.05 7.65
N GLY A 254 9.73 -8.45 7.45
CA GLY A 254 9.25 -9.82 7.60
C GLY A 254 9.13 -10.30 9.05
N GLU A 255 8.95 -9.37 10.00
CA GLU A 255 8.84 -9.65 11.44
C GLU A 255 7.56 -9.06 12.10
N PRO A 256 6.38 -9.10 11.45
CA PRO A 256 5.20 -8.36 11.92
C PRO A 256 4.76 -8.76 13.34
N GLY A 257 5.01 -10.01 13.76
CA GLY A 257 4.70 -10.48 15.11
C GLY A 257 5.37 -9.68 16.26
N LYS A 258 6.43 -8.92 15.97
CA LYS A 258 7.03 -8.01 16.96
C LYS A 258 6.10 -6.86 17.36
N ALA A 259 5.27 -6.37 16.43
CA ALA A 259 4.37 -5.26 16.66
C ALA A 259 3.05 -5.66 17.34
N GLU A 260 2.73 -6.96 17.42
CA GLU A 260 1.45 -7.47 17.95
C GLU A 260 0.99 -6.83 19.28
N PRO A 261 1.81 -6.75 20.36
CA PRO A 261 1.37 -6.16 21.63
C PRO A 261 1.09 -4.64 21.56
N PHE A 262 1.59 -3.95 20.53
CA PHE A 262 1.34 -2.54 20.30
C PHE A 262 0.18 -2.32 19.31
N ALA A 263 0.09 -3.15 18.27
CA ALA A 263 -1.02 -3.20 17.32
C ALA A 263 -2.36 -3.38 18.04
N ASP A 264 -2.40 -4.21 19.09
CA ASP A 264 -3.56 -4.44 19.97
C ASP A 264 -4.13 -3.18 20.63
N LYS A 265 -3.38 -2.08 20.67
CA LYS A 265 -3.80 -0.83 21.31
C LYS A 265 -4.17 0.26 20.33
N LEU A 266 -3.56 0.29 19.15
CA LEU A 266 -3.53 1.47 18.28
C LEU A 266 -4.93 1.98 17.90
N ALA A 267 -5.82 1.08 17.49
CA ALA A 267 -7.20 1.42 17.12
C ALA A 267 -8.01 2.02 18.28
N GLY A 268 -7.67 1.67 19.53
CA GLY A 268 -8.27 2.26 20.74
C GLY A 268 -7.68 3.62 21.11
N LEU A 269 -6.40 3.84 20.81
CA LEU A 269 -5.69 5.09 21.08
C LEU A 269 -6.03 6.21 20.08
N ALA A 270 -6.37 5.84 18.84
CA ALA A 270 -6.71 6.79 17.77
C ALA A 270 -8.06 6.45 17.09
N PRO A 271 -9.18 6.45 17.85
CA PRO A 271 -10.46 5.87 17.40
C PRO A 271 -11.14 6.60 16.23
N HIS A 272 -10.69 7.81 15.87
CA HIS A 272 -11.20 8.61 14.75
C HIS A 272 -10.24 8.68 13.56
N ALA A 273 -9.01 8.16 13.70
CA ALA A 273 -8.04 8.07 12.62
C ALA A 273 -8.28 6.77 11.83
N SER A 274 -9.00 6.88 10.70
CA SER A 274 -9.26 5.75 9.79
C SER A 274 -8.00 4.92 9.52
N HIS A 275 -6.90 5.58 9.17
CA HIS A 275 -5.61 4.94 8.91
C HIS A 275 -5.04 4.22 10.14
N LEU A 276 -4.96 4.87 11.30
CA LEU A 276 -4.43 4.23 12.51
C LEU A 276 -5.34 3.10 13.05
N VAL A 277 -6.65 3.13 12.79
CA VAL A 277 -7.55 2.01 13.09
C VAL A 277 -7.33 0.84 12.14
N HIS A 278 -6.94 1.12 10.90
CA HIS A 278 -6.56 0.11 9.91
C HIS A 278 -5.20 -0.53 10.23
N MET A 279 -4.20 0.26 10.62
CA MET A 279 -2.80 -0.16 10.77
C MET A 279 -2.57 -1.50 11.49
N PRO A 280 -3.26 -1.87 12.58
CA PRO A 280 -3.08 -3.19 13.21
C PRO A 280 -3.23 -4.38 12.25
N ALA A 281 -3.97 -4.24 11.15
CA ALA A 281 -4.16 -5.29 10.15
C ALA A 281 -2.85 -5.69 9.45
N HIS A 282 -1.93 -4.75 9.24
CA HIS A 282 -0.55 -4.97 8.75
C HIS A 282 0.30 -5.83 9.71
N THR A 283 -0.19 -6.11 10.91
CA THR A 283 0.38 -7.13 11.81
C THR A 283 -0.48 -8.37 11.84
N TRP A 284 -1.76 -8.20 12.19
CA TRP A 284 -2.69 -9.31 12.45
C TRP A 284 -2.90 -10.23 11.26
N TYR A 285 -2.96 -9.68 10.05
CA TYR A 285 -3.15 -10.47 8.84
C TYR A 285 -2.00 -11.46 8.62
N TRP A 286 -0.76 -11.02 8.82
CA TRP A 286 0.43 -11.87 8.64
C TRP A 286 0.63 -12.90 9.75
N VAL A 287 0.16 -12.61 10.97
CA VAL A 287 0.23 -13.54 12.13
C VAL A 287 -1.00 -14.45 12.29
N GLY A 288 -1.89 -14.46 11.30
CA GLY A 288 -3.03 -15.38 11.26
C GLY A 288 -4.27 -14.92 12.04
N ARG A 289 -4.28 -13.68 12.53
CA ARG A 289 -5.42 -13.05 13.20
C ARG A 289 -6.34 -12.38 12.17
N TYR A 290 -6.83 -13.18 11.22
CA TYR A 290 -7.60 -12.70 10.07
C TYR A 290 -8.92 -12.03 10.42
N GLU A 291 -9.63 -12.54 11.44
CA GLU A 291 -10.90 -11.95 11.88
C GLU A 291 -10.68 -10.56 12.52
N ASP A 292 -9.61 -10.40 13.32
CA ASP A 292 -9.23 -9.09 13.87
C ASP A 292 -8.90 -8.09 12.76
N ALA A 293 -8.16 -8.54 11.73
CA ALA A 293 -7.89 -7.74 10.54
C ALA A 293 -9.18 -7.37 9.80
N ALA A 294 -10.13 -8.30 9.63
CA ALA A 294 -11.41 -8.04 8.98
C ALA A 294 -12.24 -6.97 9.73
N LEU A 295 -12.41 -7.15 11.04
CA LEU A 295 -13.27 -6.32 11.86
C LEU A 295 -12.71 -4.91 12.07
N THR A 296 -11.40 -4.77 12.26
CA THR A 296 -10.77 -3.45 12.39
C THR A 296 -10.86 -2.65 11.11
N ASN A 297 -10.73 -3.32 9.97
CA ASN A 297 -10.85 -2.69 8.66
C ASN A 297 -12.27 -2.31 8.31
N ARG A 298 -13.27 -3.15 8.63
CA ARG A 298 -14.67 -2.74 8.52
C ARG A 298 -14.91 -1.45 9.32
N ARG A 299 -14.36 -1.35 10.54
CA ARG A 299 -14.45 -0.12 11.34
C ARG A 299 -13.73 1.05 10.68
N ALA A 300 -12.52 0.86 10.14
CA ALA A 300 -11.77 1.89 9.44
C ALA A 300 -12.54 2.41 8.20
N VAL A 301 -13.17 1.52 7.45
CA VAL A 301 -14.06 1.87 6.32
C VAL A 301 -15.21 2.77 6.79
N GLU A 302 -15.89 2.43 7.89
CA GLU A 302 -16.97 3.27 8.43
C GLU A 302 -16.48 4.65 8.91
N ILE A 303 -15.29 4.72 9.52
CA ILE A 303 -14.66 6.00 9.89
C ILE A 303 -14.34 6.82 8.63
N GLY A 304 -13.80 6.18 7.59
CA GLY A 304 -13.55 6.81 6.29
C GLY A 304 -14.81 7.42 5.70
N LYS A 305 -15.92 6.67 5.65
CA LYS A 305 -17.23 7.18 5.19
C LYS A 305 -17.72 8.37 6.03
N ALA A 306 -17.58 8.31 7.35
CA ALA A 306 -17.93 9.41 8.23
C ALA A 306 -17.05 10.66 8.00
N ASN A 307 -15.76 10.48 7.71
CA ASN A 307 -14.84 11.56 7.39
C ASN A 307 -15.17 12.20 6.03
N ALA A 308 -15.45 11.40 5.00
CA ALA A 308 -15.88 11.89 3.68
C ALA A 308 -17.12 12.79 3.81
N LYS A 309 -18.11 12.32 4.58
CA LYS A 309 -19.32 13.08 4.91
C LYS A 309 -19.02 14.42 5.57
N ARG A 310 -18.13 14.43 6.57
CA ARG A 310 -17.76 15.64 7.30
C ARG A 310 -17.07 16.66 6.40
N LEU A 311 -16.30 16.19 5.43
CA LEU A 311 -15.60 17.02 4.46
C LEU A 311 -16.48 17.48 3.28
N GLY A 312 -17.76 17.09 3.25
CA GLY A 312 -18.67 17.43 2.15
C GLY A 312 -18.37 16.68 0.86
N MET A 313 -17.58 15.62 0.94
CA MET A 313 -17.24 14.72 -0.16
C MET A 313 -18.23 13.55 -0.09
N MET A 314 -19.51 13.71 -0.46
CA MET A 314 -20.48 12.60 -0.51
C MET A 314 -21.42 12.60 -1.73
N GLU A 315 -21.04 13.25 -2.84
CA GLU A 315 -21.68 13.03 -4.14
C GLU A 315 -21.01 11.90 -4.95
N HIS A 316 -21.69 10.73 -5.06
CA HIS A 316 -21.32 9.57 -5.90
C HIS A 316 -20.25 8.57 -5.38
N ASN A 317 -20.30 8.14 -4.11
CA ASN A 317 -19.44 7.08 -3.53
C ASN A 317 -18.00 7.54 -3.15
N ASP A 318 -17.92 8.78 -2.69
CA ASP A 318 -16.75 9.63 -2.47
C ASP A 318 -15.78 9.14 -1.39
N ALA A 319 -16.18 8.16 -0.57
CA ALA A 319 -15.25 7.58 0.39
C ALA A 319 -14.08 6.91 -0.33
N PHE A 320 -14.29 6.34 -1.52
CA PHE A 320 -13.21 5.78 -2.36
C PHE A 320 -12.25 6.84 -2.91
N ASN A 321 -12.64 8.12 -2.91
CA ASN A 321 -11.74 9.23 -3.27
C ASN A 321 -10.89 9.68 -2.07
N LEU A 322 -11.18 9.19 -0.85
CA LEU A 322 -10.30 9.44 0.28
C LEU A 322 -9.04 8.57 0.17
N PRO A 323 -7.85 9.13 0.45
CA PRO A 323 -6.64 8.34 0.61
C PRO A 323 -6.86 7.16 1.57
N TYR A 324 -6.30 6.01 1.21
CA TYR A 324 -6.33 4.75 1.97
C TYR A 324 -7.70 4.09 2.15
N HIS A 325 -8.82 4.67 1.70
CA HIS A 325 -10.13 4.02 1.91
C HIS A 325 -10.25 2.69 1.17
N ALA A 326 -9.85 2.65 -0.10
CA ALA A 326 -9.81 1.41 -0.88
C ALA A 326 -8.89 0.37 -0.20
N HIS A 327 -7.73 0.80 0.29
CA HIS A 327 -6.79 -0.05 1.03
C HIS A 327 -7.43 -0.70 2.26
N ASN A 328 -8.20 0.07 3.05
CA ASN A 328 -8.96 -0.45 4.19
C ASN A 328 -10.01 -1.50 3.75
N VAL A 329 -10.70 -1.26 2.63
CA VAL A 329 -11.68 -2.21 2.07
C VAL A 329 -10.99 -3.52 1.68
N ILE A 330 -9.87 -3.46 0.94
CA ILE A 330 -9.15 -4.64 0.46
C ILE A 330 -8.57 -5.44 1.64
N TYR A 331 -7.97 -4.79 2.63
CA TYR A 331 -7.49 -5.43 3.85
C TYR A 331 -8.62 -6.10 4.65
N GLY A 332 -9.75 -5.42 4.81
CA GLY A 332 -10.92 -5.99 5.48
C GLY A 332 -11.49 -7.19 4.75
N LEU A 333 -11.56 -7.12 3.42
CA LEU A 333 -12.07 -8.18 2.58
C LEU A 333 -11.13 -9.39 2.56
N GLY A 334 -9.82 -9.17 2.43
CA GLY A 334 -8.79 -10.21 2.54
C GLY A 334 -8.84 -10.91 3.90
N GLY A 335 -8.97 -10.16 4.99
CA GLY A 335 -9.18 -10.70 6.34
C GLY A 335 -10.44 -11.56 6.43
N ALA A 336 -11.58 -11.06 5.93
CA ALA A 336 -12.86 -11.76 6.00
C ALA A 336 -12.88 -13.05 5.16
N LEU A 337 -12.29 -13.01 3.96
CA LEU A 337 -12.10 -14.18 3.09
C LEU A 337 -11.33 -15.30 3.80
N MET A 338 -10.22 -14.93 4.45
CA MET A 338 -9.35 -15.85 5.17
C MET A 338 -9.96 -16.36 6.48
N ALA A 339 -10.66 -15.49 7.21
CA ALA A 339 -11.35 -15.83 8.45
C ALA A 339 -12.62 -16.69 8.24
N GLY A 340 -13.19 -16.69 7.03
CA GLY A 340 -14.47 -17.33 6.77
C GLY A 340 -15.68 -16.46 7.18
N ASP A 341 -15.49 -15.16 7.38
CA ASP A 341 -16.57 -14.22 7.73
C ASP A 341 -17.32 -13.77 6.47
N SER A 342 -18.33 -14.54 6.09
CA SER A 342 -19.15 -14.26 4.92
C SER A 342 -19.91 -12.92 5.02
N ALA A 343 -20.31 -12.51 6.22
CA ALA A 343 -21.10 -11.31 6.41
C ALA A 343 -20.25 -10.07 6.10
N VAL A 344 -19.07 -9.97 6.71
CA VAL A 344 -18.14 -8.86 6.45
C VAL A 344 -17.60 -8.91 5.02
N ALA A 345 -17.29 -10.10 4.50
CA ALA A 345 -16.79 -10.24 3.13
C ALA A 345 -17.81 -9.72 2.10
N LEU A 346 -19.08 -10.13 2.19
CA LEU A 346 -20.12 -9.68 1.25
C LEU A 346 -20.52 -8.21 1.46
N GLU A 347 -20.41 -7.69 2.70
CA GLU A 347 -20.59 -6.27 3.01
C GLU A 347 -19.55 -5.42 2.27
N LEU A 348 -18.26 -5.76 2.39
CA LEU A 348 -17.14 -5.01 1.79
C LEU A 348 -16.98 -5.26 0.29
N ALA A 349 -17.38 -6.43 -0.22
CA ALA A 349 -17.34 -6.75 -1.64
C ALA A 349 -18.37 -5.98 -2.47
N ARG A 350 -19.55 -5.70 -1.91
CA ARG A 350 -20.67 -5.11 -2.67
C ARG A 350 -20.32 -3.77 -3.33
N PRO A 351 -19.70 -2.78 -2.65
CA PRO A 351 -19.31 -1.53 -3.30
C PRO A 351 -18.32 -1.71 -4.45
N LEU A 352 -17.44 -2.73 -4.38
CA LEU A 352 -16.49 -3.03 -5.46
C LEU A 352 -17.20 -3.58 -6.70
N ILE A 353 -18.17 -4.48 -6.50
CA ILE A 353 -19.01 -5.00 -7.59
C ILE A 353 -19.91 -3.90 -8.18
N GLU A 354 -20.46 -3.02 -7.35
CA GLU A 354 -21.26 -1.89 -7.85
C GLU A 354 -20.40 -0.92 -8.67
N ALA A 355 -19.20 -0.59 -8.20
CA ALA A 355 -18.25 0.26 -8.94
C ALA A 355 -17.80 -0.39 -10.25
N ALA A 356 -17.62 -1.71 -10.28
CA ALA A 356 -17.30 -2.46 -11.50
C ALA A 356 -18.39 -2.32 -12.58
N ASN A 357 -19.65 -2.09 -12.20
CA ASN A 357 -20.82 -2.11 -13.09
C ASN A 357 -21.35 -0.71 -13.48
N LYS A 358 -20.81 0.38 -12.93
CA LYS A 358 -21.24 1.78 -13.22
C LYS A 358 -20.44 2.45 -14.34
N GLN A 359 -20.08 1.69 -15.36
CA GLN A 359 -19.10 2.11 -16.39
C GLN A 359 -19.58 3.26 -17.29
N ASP A 360 -20.90 3.44 -17.45
CA ASP A 360 -21.49 4.56 -18.20
C ASP A 360 -21.18 5.93 -17.56
N GLU A 361 -21.05 5.99 -16.22
CA GLU A 361 -20.74 7.23 -15.48
C GLU A 361 -19.23 7.53 -15.47
N VAL A 362 -18.39 6.49 -15.56
CA VAL A 362 -16.92 6.58 -15.57
C VAL A 362 -16.37 6.96 -16.96
N ALA A 363 -17.07 6.55 -18.02
CA ALA A 363 -16.75 6.92 -19.40
C ALA A 363 -16.97 8.42 -19.68
N ASP A 364 -18.00 9.04 -19.09
CA ASP A 364 -18.27 10.48 -19.20
C ASP A 364 -17.22 11.35 -18.45
N ALA A 365 -16.49 10.76 -17.49
CA ALA A 365 -15.39 11.42 -16.76
C ALA A 365 -14.00 11.15 -17.37
N GLY A 366 -13.89 10.35 -18.44
CA GLY A 366 -12.64 10.09 -19.15
C GLY A 366 -11.61 9.21 -18.42
N ALA A 367 -11.95 8.55 -17.31
CA ALA A 367 -11.01 7.83 -16.45
C ALA A 367 -11.28 6.32 -16.41
N VAL A 368 -10.69 5.53 -17.32
CA VAL A 368 -10.70 4.06 -17.23
C VAL A 368 -9.84 3.62 -16.03
N PRO A 369 -10.34 2.75 -15.12
CA PRO A 369 -9.53 2.24 -14.01
C PRO A 369 -8.26 1.54 -14.49
N SER A 370 -7.13 1.80 -13.82
CA SER A 370 -5.85 1.14 -14.10
C SER A 370 -5.93 -0.39 -13.92
N ALA A 371 -4.91 -1.11 -14.41
CA ALA A 371 -4.91 -2.57 -14.30
C ALA A 371 -4.84 -3.02 -12.83
N THR A 372 -4.05 -2.35 -11.99
CA THR A 372 -4.02 -2.57 -10.53
C THR A 372 -5.35 -2.28 -9.88
N ALA A 373 -6.04 -1.20 -10.28
CA ALA A 373 -7.36 -0.87 -9.72
C ALA A 373 -8.38 -2.00 -10.01
N GLN A 374 -8.40 -2.52 -11.23
CA GLN A 374 -9.25 -3.66 -11.60
C GLN A 374 -8.87 -4.92 -10.79
N LEU A 375 -7.58 -5.18 -10.60
CA LEU A 375 -7.10 -6.31 -9.82
C LEU A 375 -7.54 -6.21 -8.35
N LEU A 376 -7.43 -5.06 -7.71
CA LEU A 376 -7.90 -4.86 -6.34
C LEU A 376 -9.42 -5.04 -6.24
N MET A 377 -10.17 -4.47 -7.19
CA MET A 377 -11.63 -4.63 -7.28
C MET A 377 -12.05 -6.08 -7.51
N SER A 378 -11.18 -6.92 -8.08
CA SER A 378 -11.45 -8.35 -8.32
C SER A 378 -11.73 -9.14 -7.03
N SER A 379 -11.22 -8.67 -5.89
CA SER A 379 -11.49 -9.24 -4.56
C SER A 379 -12.99 -9.33 -4.25
N GLY A 380 -13.81 -8.42 -4.80
CA GLY A 380 -15.26 -8.49 -4.69
C GLY A 380 -15.83 -9.77 -5.31
N TYR A 381 -15.36 -10.16 -6.49
CA TYR A 381 -15.78 -11.40 -7.15
C TYR A 381 -15.34 -12.65 -6.38
N PHE A 382 -14.15 -12.61 -5.77
CA PHE A 382 -13.65 -13.72 -4.93
C PHE A 382 -14.55 -13.97 -3.71
N ALA A 383 -15.06 -12.91 -3.10
CA ALA A 383 -15.98 -13.02 -1.96
C ALA A 383 -17.33 -13.64 -2.34
N TYR A 384 -17.92 -13.21 -3.45
CA TYR A 384 -19.15 -13.84 -3.95
C TYR A 384 -18.92 -15.31 -4.31
N ALA A 385 -17.82 -15.63 -5.01
CA ALA A 385 -17.48 -17.00 -5.37
C ALA A 385 -17.37 -17.94 -4.16
N ARG A 386 -16.79 -17.44 -3.06
CA ARG A 386 -16.56 -18.21 -1.83
C ARG A 386 -17.79 -18.31 -0.94
N PHE A 387 -18.56 -17.23 -0.80
CA PHE A 387 -19.58 -17.12 0.25
C PHE A 387 -21.03 -17.00 -0.25
N ASP A 388 -21.24 -16.66 -1.52
CA ASP A 388 -22.56 -16.64 -2.15
C ASP A 388 -22.49 -17.09 -3.62
N PRO A 389 -22.04 -18.35 -3.87
CA PRO A 389 -21.87 -18.86 -5.24
C PRO A 389 -23.19 -18.87 -6.04
N ALA A 390 -24.34 -18.96 -5.37
CA ALA A 390 -25.64 -18.91 -6.01
C ALA A 390 -25.96 -17.52 -6.61
N ALA A 391 -25.48 -16.44 -5.99
CA ALA A 391 -25.65 -15.09 -6.52
C ALA A 391 -24.76 -14.78 -7.72
N VAL A 392 -23.65 -15.51 -7.91
CA VAL A 392 -22.68 -15.27 -8.98
C VAL A 392 -23.33 -15.26 -10.37
N ALA A 393 -24.28 -16.16 -10.62
CA ALA A 393 -25.00 -16.23 -11.90
C ALA A 393 -25.80 -14.96 -12.24
N GLY A 394 -26.15 -14.15 -11.22
CA GLY A 394 -26.87 -12.88 -11.38
C GLY A 394 -25.96 -11.65 -11.44
N LEU A 395 -24.64 -11.80 -11.27
CA LEU A 395 -23.71 -10.67 -11.40
C LEU A 395 -23.56 -10.27 -12.87
N ALA A 396 -23.68 -8.98 -13.15
CA ALA A 396 -23.45 -8.43 -14.48
C ALA A 396 -22.02 -8.71 -14.95
N GLU A 397 -21.87 -8.99 -16.24
CA GLU A 397 -20.57 -9.11 -16.89
C GLU A 397 -19.95 -7.70 -17.00
N PRO A 398 -18.75 -7.46 -16.44
CA PRO A 398 -18.09 -6.15 -16.55
C PRO A 398 -17.40 -5.98 -17.91
N ASP A 399 -17.36 -4.77 -18.47
CA ASP A 399 -16.65 -4.55 -19.75
C ASP A 399 -15.12 -4.51 -19.59
N LEU A 400 -14.64 -4.11 -18.41
CA LEU A 400 -13.22 -4.01 -18.09
C LEU A 400 -12.55 -5.41 -18.06
N PRO A 401 -11.46 -5.63 -18.82
CA PRO A 401 -11.02 -6.97 -19.18
C PRO A 401 -10.45 -7.78 -17.99
N TYR A 402 -9.76 -7.15 -17.03
CA TYR A 402 -9.27 -7.87 -15.85
C TYR A 402 -10.40 -8.20 -14.87
N LEU A 403 -11.39 -7.30 -14.71
CA LEU A 403 -12.61 -7.61 -13.94
C LEU A 403 -13.42 -8.71 -14.60
N LYS A 404 -13.46 -8.77 -15.94
CA LYS A 404 -14.11 -9.86 -16.68
C LYS A 404 -13.44 -11.20 -16.41
N ALA A 405 -12.11 -11.24 -16.34
CA ALA A 405 -11.39 -12.43 -15.92
C ALA A 405 -11.76 -12.86 -14.47
N ALA A 406 -11.88 -11.91 -13.54
CA ALA A 406 -12.32 -12.19 -12.17
C ALA A 406 -13.79 -12.66 -12.09
N TRP A 407 -14.66 -12.14 -12.95
CA TRP A 407 -16.04 -12.59 -13.09
C TRP A 407 -16.12 -14.04 -13.61
N HIS A 408 -15.33 -14.39 -14.63
CA HIS A 408 -15.18 -15.79 -15.08
C HIS A 408 -14.63 -16.69 -13.98
N TYR A 409 -13.62 -16.23 -13.22
CA TYR A 409 -13.11 -16.96 -12.07
C TYR A 409 -14.21 -17.27 -11.05
N ALA A 410 -15.03 -16.26 -10.68
CA ALA A 410 -16.11 -16.46 -9.73
C ALA A 410 -17.16 -17.46 -10.22
N ARG A 411 -17.49 -17.42 -11.52
CA ARG A 411 -18.41 -18.39 -12.15
C ARG A 411 -17.82 -19.80 -12.17
N GLY A 412 -16.52 -19.93 -12.44
CA GLY A 412 -15.80 -21.20 -12.39
C GLY A 412 -15.79 -21.80 -10.97
N GLU A 413 -15.50 -21.01 -9.95
CA GLU A 413 -15.58 -21.46 -8.56
C GLU A 413 -17.02 -21.83 -8.17
N ALA A 414 -18.04 -21.05 -8.58
CA ALA A 414 -19.45 -21.39 -8.35
C ALA A 414 -19.83 -22.74 -9.02
N ALA A 415 -19.41 -22.98 -10.25
CA ALA A 415 -19.60 -24.28 -10.91
C ALA A 415 -18.85 -25.42 -10.20
N ALA A 416 -17.69 -25.13 -9.61
CA ALA A 416 -16.94 -26.11 -8.84
C ALA A 416 -17.66 -26.51 -7.54
N TRP A 417 -18.40 -25.60 -6.91
CA TRP A 417 -19.30 -25.91 -5.79
C TRP A 417 -20.41 -26.88 -6.19
N ASP A 418 -20.94 -26.75 -7.41
CA ASP A 418 -21.97 -27.65 -7.96
C ASP A 418 -21.39 -28.98 -8.49
N GLY A 419 -20.06 -29.12 -8.52
CA GLY A 419 -19.37 -30.29 -9.05
C GLY A 419 -19.37 -30.40 -10.58
N ASP A 420 -19.68 -29.31 -11.28
CA ASP A 420 -19.77 -29.30 -12.75
C ASP A 420 -18.41 -29.00 -13.39
N ALA A 421 -17.56 -30.02 -13.51
CA ALA A 421 -16.23 -29.90 -14.12
C ALA A 421 -16.27 -29.36 -15.57
N ALA A 422 -17.36 -29.61 -16.31
CA ALA A 422 -17.49 -29.12 -17.68
C ALA A 422 -17.69 -27.59 -17.68
N ALA A 423 -18.55 -27.07 -16.81
CA ALA A 423 -18.74 -25.63 -16.65
C ALA A 423 -17.47 -24.94 -16.11
N VAL A 424 -16.77 -25.52 -15.12
CA VAL A 424 -15.49 -24.96 -14.65
C VAL A 424 -14.49 -24.82 -15.80
N ARG A 425 -14.38 -25.82 -16.68
CA ARG A 425 -13.48 -25.79 -17.84
C ARG A 425 -13.85 -24.68 -18.83
N VAL A 426 -15.14 -24.44 -19.05
CA VAL A 426 -15.61 -23.35 -19.93
C VAL A 426 -15.17 -22.00 -19.36
N GLU A 427 -15.40 -21.77 -18.07
CA GLU A 427 -15.04 -20.51 -17.43
C GLU A 427 -13.50 -20.32 -17.34
N ALA A 428 -12.75 -21.38 -17.08
CA ALA A 428 -11.28 -21.34 -17.11
C ALA A 428 -10.72 -20.97 -18.49
N ALA A 429 -11.30 -21.52 -19.57
CA ALA A 429 -10.90 -21.23 -20.94
C ALA A 429 -11.29 -19.83 -21.41
N ALA A 430 -12.23 -19.18 -20.72
CA ALA A 430 -12.64 -17.81 -21.01
C ALA A 430 -11.69 -16.76 -20.38
N ILE A 431 -10.83 -17.16 -19.43
CA ILE A 431 -9.78 -16.31 -18.87
C ILE A 431 -8.60 -16.29 -19.85
N PRO A 432 -8.29 -15.15 -20.50
CA PRO A 432 -7.25 -15.09 -21.52
C PRO A 432 -5.85 -15.32 -20.93
N ASP A 433 -4.92 -15.79 -21.75
CA ASP A 433 -3.51 -15.87 -21.37
C ASP A 433 -2.90 -14.48 -21.14
N HIS A 434 -3.27 -13.53 -21.99
CA HIS A 434 -2.85 -12.13 -21.94
C HIS A 434 -3.97 -11.17 -22.37
N ILE A 435 -4.02 -9.98 -21.78
CA ILE A 435 -4.94 -8.89 -22.13
C ILE A 435 -4.18 -7.74 -22.82
N ALA A 436 -3.00 -7.37 -22.33
CA ALA A 436 -2.17 -6.30 -22.87
C ALA A 436 -1.18 -6.83 -23.92
N ASP A 437 -1.01 -6.07 -25.01
CA ASP A 437 -0.08 -6.42 -26.10
C ASP A 437 1.41 -6.31 -25.68
N ASP A 438 1.74 -5.42 -24.74
CA ASP A 438 3.12 -5.15 -24.30
C ASP A 438 3.14 -4.71 -22.82
N PRO A 439 3.26 -5.66 -21.87
CA PRO A 439 3.16 -5.38 -20.43
C PRO A 439 4.49 -4.80 -19.90
N LYS A 440 4.73 -3.52 -20.17
CA LYS A 440 5.96 -2.83 -19.73
C LYS A 440 5.89 -2.26 -18.32
N SER A 441 4.74 -1.77 -17.90
CA SER A 441 4.57 -1.20 -16.57
C SER A 441 4.28 -2.29 -15.54
N ASP A 442 4.77 -2.07 -14.32
CA ASP A 442 4.52 -2.95 -13.16
C ASP A 442 3.00 -3.14 -12.96
N ASP A 443 2.22 -2.05 -13.05
CA ASP A 443 0.75 -2.04 -13.02
C ASP A 443 0.11 -3.13 -13.90
N VAL A 444 0.60 -3.27 -15.13
CA VAL A 444 0.06 -4.23 -16.10
C VAL A 444 0.62 -5.64 -15.87
N ARG A 445 1.93 -5.76 -15.56
CA ARG A 445 2.56 -7.09 -15.33
C ARG A 445 1.90 -7.84 -14.19
N SER A 446 1.54 -7.15 -13.10
CA SER A 446 0.90 -7.77 -11.96
C SER A 446 -0.53 -8.24 -12.27
N ALA A 447 -1.29 -7.42 -13.00
CA ALA A 447 -2.63 -7.78 -13.46
C ALA A 447 -2.62 -8.96 -14.46
N GLU A 448 -1.66 -8.99 -15.38
CA GLU A 448 -1.39 -10.10 -16.28
C GLU A 448 -1.07 -11.39 -15.50
N THR A 449 -0.24 -11.29 -14.48
CA THR A 449 0.13 -12.44 -13.64
C THR A 449 -1.07 -13.02 -12.89
N MET A 450 -2.00 -12.18 -12.43
CA MET A 450 -3.26 -12.63 -11.81
C MET A 450 -4.04 -13.57 -12.74
N LEU A 451 -4.06 -13.33 -14.05
CA LEU A 451 -4.78 -14.20 -15.01
C LEU A 451 -4.28 -15.65 -14.92
N GLY A 452 -2.96 -15.84 -14.81
CA GLY A 452 -2.33 -17.15 -14.62
C GLY A 452 -2.72 -17.81 -13.29
N VAL A 453 -2.81 -17.04 -12.21
CA VAL A 453 -3.30 -17.53 -10.90
C VAL A 453 -4.75 -18.00 -11.01
N LEU A 454 -5.66 -17.16 -11.54
CA LEU A 454 -7.08 -17.47 -11.66
C LEU A 454 -7.32 -18.72 -12.53
N ARG A 455 -6.68 -18.79 -13.70
CA ARG A 455 -6.79 -19.93 -14.62
C ARG A 455 -6.24 -21.21 -13.99
N GLY A 456 -5.02 -21.16 -13.43
CA GLY A 456 -4.40 -22.35 -12.84
C GLY A 456 -5.16 -22.90 -11.62
N VAL A 457 -5.79 -22.02 -10.83
CA VAL A 457 -6.69 -22.47 -9.75
C VAL A 457 -7.89 -23.21 -10.33
N LEU A 458 -8.60 -22.66 -11.32
CA LEU A 458 -9.75 -23.32 -11.95
C LEU A 458 -9.36 -24.63 -12.65
N GLU A 459 -8.22 -24.68 -13.34
CA GLU A 459 -7.70 -25.92 -13.94
C GLU A 459 -7.44 -26.99 -12.89
N GLY A 460 -6.90 -26.61 -11.73
CA GLY A 460 -6.77 -27.50 -10.58
C GLY A 460 -8.12 -27.99 -10.06
N ARG A 461 -9.15 -27.11 -10.03
CA ARG A 461 -10.52 -27.49 -9.63
C ARG A 461 -11.10 -28.53 -10.61
N VAL A 462 -10.97 -28.32 -11.92
CA VAL A 462 -11.39 -29.28 -12.97
C VAL A 462 -10.76 -30.64 -12.72
N ALA A 463 -9.43 -30.68 -12.63
CA ALA A 463 -8.69 -31.93 -12.47
C ALA A 463 -9.08 -32.68 -11.18
N ARG A 464 -9.29 -31.95 -10.08
CA ARG A 464 -9.75 -32.53 -8.81
C ARG A 464 -11.16 -33.12 -8.91
N LEU A 465 -12.09 -32.44 -9.58
CA LEU A 465 -13.46 -32.93 -9.80
C LEU A 465 -13.49 -34.19 -10.68
N GLU A 466 -12.53 -34.32 -11.60
CA GLU A 466 -12.37 -35.48 -12.48
C GLU A 466 -11.58 -36.63 -11.83
N GLY A 467 -11.02 -36.39 -10.63
CA GLY A 467 -10.20 -37.37 -9.91
C GLY A 467 -8.75 -37.48 -10.39
N ASP A 468 -8.31 -36.61 -11.30
CA ASP A 468 -6.92 -36.53 -11.76
C ASP A 468 -6.10 -35.67 -10.80
N LEU A 469 -5.65 -36.28 -9.70
CA LEU A 469 -4.90 -35.57 -8.67
C LEU A 469 -3.50 -35.14 -9.14
N ASP A 470 -2.90 -35.84 -10.11
CA ASP A 470 -1.58 -35.49 -10.67
C ASP A 470 -1.69 -34.20 -11.48
N ALA A 471 -2.72 -34.09 -12.33
CA ALA A 471 -3.01 -32.85 -13.06
C ALA A 471 -3.37 -31.70 -12.11
N ALA A 472 -4.15 -31.98 -11.05
CA ALA A 472 -4.51 -30.97 -10.05
C ALA A 472 -3.28 -30.43 -9.33
N ALA A 473 -2.37 -31.31 -8.87
CA ALA A 473 -1.13 -30.89 -8.22
C ALA A 473 -0.23 -30.07 -9.15
N LYS A 474 -0.19 -30.40 -10.45
CA LYS A 474 0.56 -29.60 -11.43
C LYS A 474 -0.03 -28.20 -11.60
N ALA A 475 -1.36 -28.11 -11.77
CA ALA A 475 -2.04 -26.83 -11.97
C ALA A 475 -1.90 -25.90 -10.75
N TYR A 476 -2.13 -26.42 -9.53
CA TYR A 476 -1.96 -25.63 -8.30
C TYR A 476 -0.50 -25.22 -8.06
N ARG A 477 0.48 -26.03 -8.45
CA ARG A 477 1.89 -25.63 -8.38
C ARG A 477 2.18 -24.44 -9.31
N THR A 478 1.72 -24.50 -10.56
CA THR A 478 1.90 -23.41 -11.51
C THR A 478 1.19 -22.13 -11.06
N ALA A 479 -0.04 -22.22 -10.55
CA ALA A 479 -0.74 -21.06 -9.99
C ALA A 479 -0.03 -20.47 -8.77
N ALA A 480 0.51 -21.30 -7.86
CA ALA A 480 1.32 -20.84 -6.75
C ALA A 480 2.62 -20.17 -7.21
N GLU A 481 3.26 -20.65 -8.27
CA GLU A 481 4.46 -20.02 -8.85
C GLU A 481 4.15 -18.64 -9.47
N PHE A 482 2.96 -18.44 -10.05
CA PHE A 482 2.51 -17.10 -10.47
C PHE A 482 2.26 -16.18 -9.27
N GLU A 483 1.52 -16.67 -8.27
CA GLU A 483 1.22 -15.93 -7.03
C GLU A 483 2.50 -15.50 -6.30
N GLU A 484 3.54 -16.34 -6.29
CA GLU A 484 4.79 -16.08 -5.59
C GLU A 484 5.84 -15.38 -6.47
N SER A 485 5.51 -15.05 -7.71
CA SER A 485 6.41 -14.32 -8.58
C SER A 485 6.65 -12.90 -8.05
N LYS A 486 7.86 -12.37 -8.26
CA LYS A 486 8.22 -11.02 -7.79
C LYS A 486 7.25 -9.94 -8.30
N ASP A 487 6.86 -10.05 -9.57
CA ASP A 487 5.91 -9.13 -10.22
C ASP A 487 4.51 -9.15 -9.57
N PHE A 488 4.14 -10.19 -8.82
CA PHE A 488 2.83 -10.33 -8.20
C PHE A 488 2.85 -10.30 -6.67
N ASN A 489 3.87 -10.81 -6.02
CA ASN A 489 3.90 -10.83 -4.57
C ASN A 489 4.31 -9.47 -3.97
N ASP A 490 5.17 -8.70 -4.66
CA ASP A 490 5.76 -7.48 -4.08
C ASP A 490 4.92 -6.22 -4.32
N PHE A 491 3.95 -6.26 -5.25
CA PHE A 491 3.20 -5.06 -5.67
C PHE A 491 1.96 -4.79 -4.81
N THR A 492 1.50 -5.74 -3.98
CA THR A 492 0.25 -5.57 -3.21
C THR A 492 0.39 -5.83 -1.74
N ASP A 493 -0.33 -4.99 -1.00
CA ASP A 493 -0.45 -5.04 0.44
C ASP A 493 -1.93 -4.79 0.78
N PRO A 494 -2.71 -5.78 1.24
CA PRO A 494 -2.31 -7.18 1.44
C PRO A 494 -2.18 -7.89 0.08
N PRO A 495 -1.68 -9.14 0.03
CA PRO A 495 -1.63 -9.89 -1.22
C PRO A 495 -2.98 -9.93 -1.95
N ALA A 496 -2.94 -9.63 -3.24
CA ALA A 496 -4.12 -9.45 -4.07
C ALA A 496 -5.00 -10.69 -4.22
N PHE A 497 -4.39 -11.87 -4.27
CA PHE A 497 -5.12 -13.13 -4.28
C PHE A 497 -5.39 -13.60 -2.86
N TRP A 498 -6.63 -14.02 -2.60
CA TRP A 498 -7.16 -14.04 -1.24
C TRP A 498 -6.63 -15.18 -0.37
N TYR A 499 -6.02 -16.22 -0.94
CA TYR A 499 -5.37 -17.30 -0.19
C TYR A 499 -4.11 -17.82 -0.93
N PRO A 500 -3.07 -18.25 -0.19
CA PRO A 500 -1.95 -18.99 -0.74
C PRO A 500 -2.39 -20.26 -1.48
N VAL A 501 -2.16 -20.30 -2.78
CA VAL A 501 -2.50 -21.44 -3.65
C VAL A 501 -1.73 -22.71 -3.25
N ARG A 502 -0.58 -22.57 -2.58
CA ARG A 502 0.14 -23.71 -1.99
C ARG A 502 -0.70 -24.53 -1.01
N ARG A 503 -1.76 -23.98 -0.44
CA ARG A 503 -2.73 -24.76 0.37
C ARG A 503 -3.45 -25.81 -0.46
N ASP A 504 -3.89 -25.45 -1.66
CA ASP A 504 -4.53 -26.39 -2.57
C ASP A 504 -3.55 -27.47 -3.04
N LEU A 505 -2.31 -27.07 -3.37
CA LEU A 505 -1.26 -28.02 -3.71
C LEU A 505 -1.00 -29.00 -2.56
N ALA A 506 -0.84 -28.51 -1.34
CA ALA A 506 -0.61 -29.34 -0.16
C ALA A 506 -1.79 -30.30 0.11
N ALA A 507 -3.02 -29.83 -0.04
CA ALA A 507 -4.23 -30.63 0.13
C ALA A 507 -4.32 -31.77 -0.91
N VAL A 508 -4.01 -31.48 -2.17
CA VAL A 508 -4.00 -32.51 -3.24
C VAL A 508 -2.89 -33.53 -3.02
N LEU A 509 -1.68 -33.10 -2.66
CA LEU A 509 -0.57 -34.01 -2.33
C LEU A 509 -0.93 -34.95 -1.18
N LEU A 510 -1.62 -34.44 -0.16
CA LEU A 510 -2.09 -35.26 0.94
C LEU A 510 -3.13 -36.29 0.46
N ALA A 511 -4.06 -35.89 -0.41
CA ALA A 511 -5.05 -36.79 -1.00
C ALA A 511 -4.42 -37.86 -1.91
N GLN A 512 -3.28 -37.58 -2.55
CA GLN A 512 -2.47 -38.55 -3.31
C GLN A 512 -1.72 -39.54 -2.42
N GLY A 513 -1.66 -39.29 -1.10
CA GLY A 513 -0.84 -40.04 -0.17
C GLY A 513 0.63 -39.58 -0.10
N ASP A 514 1.01 -38.50 -0.79
CA ASP A 514 2.32 -37.85 -0.62
C ASP A 514 2.31 -36.92 0.59
N ALA A 515 2.23 -37.54 1.78
CA ALA A 515 2.24 -36.81 3.04
C ALA A 515 3.51 -35.97 3.23
N ALA A 516 4.66 -36.43 2.73
CA ALA A 516 5.91 -35.67 2.79
C ALA A 516 5.86 -34.42 1.91
N GLY A 517 5.27 -34.51 0.71
CA GLY A 517 5.00 -33.37 -0.15
C GLY A 517 4.02 -32.38 0.48
N ALA A 518 2.91 -32.88 1.01
CA ALA A 518 1.92 -32.06 1.69
C ALA A 518 2.52 -31.27 2.86
N GLU A 519 3.34 -31.91 3.72
CA GLU A 519 4.03 -31.22 4.80
C GLU A 519 4.95 -30.10 4.28
N ARG A 520 5.75 -30.36 3.23
CA ARG A 520 6.65 -29.35 2.66
C ARG A 520 5.89 -28.13 2.13
N GLU A 521 4.84 -28.35 1.36
CA GLU A 521 4.07 -27.26 0.73
C GLU A 521 3.26 -26.47 1.77
N ALA A 522 2.68 -27.14 2.78
CA ALA A 522 2.03 -26.47 3.89
C ALA A 522 3.01 -25.62 4.71
N GLN A 523 4.23 -26.11 4.95
CA GLN A 523 5.28 -25.33 5.62
C GLN A 523 5.74 -24.12 4.78
N ILE A 524 5.78 -24.22 3.45
CA ILE A 524 6.06 -23.07 2.58
C ILE A 524 4.95 -22.02 2.75
N SER A 525 3.68 -22.43 2.66
CA SER A 525 2.54 -21.54 2.86
C SER A 525 2.57 -20.82 4.22
N LEU A 526 2.91 -21.54 5.31
CA LEU A 526 2.97 -21.00 6.67
C LEU A 526 4.13 -20.05 6.92
N ARG A 527 5.18 -20.06 6.09
CA ARG A 527 6.23 -19.02 6.15
C ARG A 527 5.73 -17.67 5.64
N MET A 528 4.82 -17.70 4.66
CA MET A 528 4.21 -16.48 4.12
C MET A 528 3.03 -16.02 4.98
N ARG A 529 2.23 -16.97 5.49
CA ARG A 529 1.01 -16.71 6.28
C ARG A 529 1.12 -17.42 7.63
N MET A 530 1.71 -16.76 8.62
CA MET A 530 1.97 -17.38 9.92
C MET A 530 0.64 -17.73 10.59
N LYS A 531 0.45 -19.00 10.97
CA LYS A 531 -0.78 -19.52 11.60
C LYS A 531 -2.02 -19.49 10.72
N ASP A 532 -1.87 -19.72 9.41
CA ASP A 532 -3.05 -20.00 8.62
C ASP A 532 -3.76 -21.30 9.06
N PRO A 533 -5.05 -21.26 9.45
CA PRO A 533 -5.72 -22.43 10.00
C PRO A 533 -5.89 -23.58 9.00
N VAL A 534 -6.04 -23.29 7.70
CA VAL A 534 -6.20 -24.32 6.67
C VAL A 534 -4.86 -25.02 6.41
N ALA A 535 -3.78 -24.26 6.27
CA ALA A 535 -2.44 -24.80 6.10
C ALA A 535 -1.97 -25.58 7.34
N GLU A 536 -2.28 -25.11 8.56
CA GLU A 536 -2.01 -25.83 9.80
C GLU A 536 -2.77 -27.16 9.88
N ALA A 537 -4.04 -27.19 9.47
CA ALA A 537 -4.83 -28.41 9.42
C ALA A 537 -4.25 -29.42 8.41
N ILE A 538 -3.83 -28.97 7.23
CA ILE A 538 -3.16 -29.81 6.22
C ILE A 538 -1.83 -30.35 6.76
N LEU A 539 -1.03 -29.48 7.40
CA LEU A 539 0.24 -29.86 8.02
C LEU A 539 0.05 -30.93 9.11
N ALA A 540 -0.96 -30.78 9.96
CA ALA A 540 -1.30 -31.76 10.99
C ALA A 540 -1.70 -33.11 10.36
N GLY A 541 -2.54 -33.09 9.33
CA GLY A 541 -2.92 -34.30 8.59
C GLY A 541 -1.73 -35.00 7.93
N ALA A 542 -0.83 -34.24 7.31
CA ALA A 542 0.40 -34.74 6.71
C ALA A 542 1.32 -35.39 7.75
N ARG A 543 1.54 -34.74 8.90
CA ARG A 543 2.37 -35.30 9.99
C ARG A 543 1.78 -36.56 10.58
N ALA A 544 0.46 -36.61 10.78
CA ALA A 544 -0.22 -37.81 11.25
C ALA A 544 -0.02 -38.99 10.27
N ALA A 545 -0.12 -38.75 8.96
CA ALA A 545 0.13 -39.77 7.93
C ALA A 545 1.60 -40.25 7.89
N LEU A 546 2.55 -39.41 8.29
CA LEU A 546 3.97 -39.76 8.43
C LEU A 546 4.31 -40.45 9.77
N GLY A 547 3.34 -40.58 10.68
CA GLY A 547 3.57 -41.14 12.03
C GLY A 547 4.20 -40.15 13.01
N GLY A 548 4.17 -38.86 12.72
CA GLY A 548 4.53 -37.79 13.66
C GLY A 548 3.37 -37.47 14.61
N SER A 549 3.63 -37.49 15.92
CA SER A 549 2.70 -37.04 16.97
C SER A 549 2.68 -35.54 17.13
#